data_AF-Q44945-F1
#
_entry.id   AF-Q44945-F1
#
_cell.length_a   1.000
_cell.length_b   1.000
_cell.length_c   1.000
_cell.angle_alpha   90.00
_cell.angle_beta   90.00
_cell.angle_gamma   90.00
#
_symmetry.space_group_name_H-M   'P 1'
#
loop_
_entity.id
_entity.type
_entity.pdbx_description
1 polymer ?
#
loop_
_entity_poly.entity_id
_entity_poly.type
_entity_poly.pdbx_seq_one_letter_code
_entity_poly.pdbx_strand_id
1 'polypeptide(L)'
;DLELIQFEILVESLKEILAEKSEINQLKSDLINYLQINDFEDQFKNSFKLIPKHTFDVKNEQIVSCYQDGIPQIVDIPIWWQGKPHSFGGMHTIIDDDAILEFQYDTKAIIIVLKNKSSTSIVINESHKDKYIYLQIDAEIRHSSSTEDHNKKFYLKFEKSSAKMLIASFSSQNMPTLRTPIYNGWYYVGSGKLSGGELMPILNKV
;
A
#
# COMPACT_ATOMS: atom_id res chain seq x y z
N ASP A 1 -0.07 16.01 10.62
CA ASP A 1 0.03 15.72 12.07
C ASP A 1 -1.28 15.76 12.84
N LEU A 2 -2.22 16.67 12.54
CA LEU A 2 -3.56 16.65 13.16
C LEU A 2 -4.39 15.41 12.76
N GLU A 3 -4.28 14.98 11.51
CA GLU A 3 -5.00 13.83 10.95
C GLU A 3 -4.55 12.49 11.55
N LEU A 4 -3.27 12.38 11.93
CA LEU A 4 -2.72 11.18 12.56
C LEU A 4 -3.25 11.03 14.00
N ILE A 5 -3.32 12.13 14.73
CA ILE A 5 -3.92 12.20 16.07
C ILE A 5 -5.42 11.88 15.99
N GLN A 6 -6.12 12.38 14.97
CA GLN A 6 -7.53 12.06 14.74
C GLN A 6 -7.75 10.57 14.40
N PHE A 7 -6.82 9.95 13.68
CA PHE A 7 -6.86 8.51 13.38
C PHE A 7 -6.57 7.64 14.60
N GLU A 8 -5.60 8.01 15.45
CA GLU A 8 -5.32 7.30 16.70
C GLU A 8 -6.47 7.40 17.69
N ILE A 9 -7.09 8.59 17.82
CA ILE A 9 -8.30 8.78 18.62
C ILE A 9 -9.44 7.92 18.09
N LEU A 10 -9.63 7.84 16.76
CA LEU A 10 -10.64 6.98 16.14
C LEU A 10 -10.43 5.50 16.49
N VAL A 11 -9.19 5.02 16.44
CA VAL A 11 -8.84 3.63 16.76
C VAL A 11 -9.09 3.31 18.24
N GLU A 12 -8.74 4.21 19.16
CA GLU A 12 -9.00 4.02 20.59
C GLU A 12 -10.49 4.10 20.92
N SER A 13 -11.24 5.02 20.32
CA SER A 13 -12.69 5.08 20.49
C SER A 13 -13.38 3.82 19.96
N LEU A 14 -12.92 3.26 18.83
CA LEU A 14 -13.47 2.00 18.29
C LEU A 14 -13.21 0.78 19.21
N LYS A 15 -12.14 0.79 20.00
CA LYS A 15 -11.84 -0.26 21.00
C LYS A 15 -12.80 -0.21 22.19
N GLU A 16 -13.12 0.98 22.69
CA GLU A 16 -14.12 1.16 23.75
C GLU A 16 -15.54 0.79 23.27
N ILE A 17 -15.86 1.06 22.00
CA ILE A 17 -17.20 0.89 21.41
C ILE A 17 -17.60 -0.58 21.14
N LEU A 18 -16.65 -1.51 21.02
CA LEU A 18 -16.97 -2.95 20.91
C LEU A 18 -17.67 -3.51 22.16
N ALA A 19 -17.78 -2.73 23.24
CA ALA A 19 -18.52 -3.09 24.43
C ALA A 19 -20.06 -2.99 24.26
N GLU A 20 -20.64 -2.04 23.50
CA GLU A 20 -22.11 -1.86 23.49
C GLU A 20 -22.73 -1.46 22.13
N LYS A 21 -23.75 -2.23 21.73
CA LYS A 21 -24.29 -2.34 20.36
C LYS A 21 -25.15 -1.15 19.86
N SER A 22 -25.51 -0.19 20.73
CA SER A 22 -26.54 0.81 20.43
C SER A 22 -26.02 2.18 19.96
N GLU A 23 -24.74 2.48 20.20
CA GLU A 23 -24.12 3.79 19.89
C GLU A 23 -23.55 3.85 18.46
N ILE A 24 -23.43 2.70 17.79
CA ILE A 24 -22.79 2.54 16.47
C ILE A 24 -23.46 3.39 15.37
N ASN A 25 -24.78 3.55 15.39
CA ASN A 25 -25.50 4.26 14.32
C ASN A 25 -25.40 5.79 14.46
N GLN A 26 -25.33 6.30 15.69
CA GLN A 26 -25.17 7.73 15.96
C GLN A 26 -23.74 8.17 15.61
N LEU A 27 -22.75 7.39 16.03
CA LEU A 27 -21.34 7.66 15.79
C LEU A 27 -20.96 7.55 14.30
N LYS A 28 -21.61 6.64 13.56
CA LYS A 28 -21.48 6.55 12.10
C LYS A 28 -21.95 7.83 11.40
N SER A 29 -22.96 8.52 11.94
CA SER A 29 -23.42 9.81 11.42
C SER A 29 -22.42 10.94 11.75
N ASP A 30 -21.80 10.89 12.92
CA ASP A 30 -20.88 11.93 13.40
C ASP A 30 -19.49 11.84 12.73
N LEU A 31 -19.01 10.62 12.47
CA LEU A 31 -17.77 10.35 11.72
C LEU A 31 -17.84 10.83 10.26
N ILE A 32 -18.99 10.65 9.62
CA ILE A 32 -19.24 11.11 8.24
C ILE A 32 -19.14 12.64 8.15
N ASN A 33 -19.58 13.34 9.19
CA ASN A 33 -19.54 14.81 9.22
C ASN A 33 -18.14 15.37 9.52
N TYR A 34 -17.27 14.61 10.21
CA TYR A 34 -15.96 15.11 10.65
C TYR A 34 -14.86 15.02 9.59
N LEU A 35 -14.98 14.10 8.63
CA LEU A 35 -13.87 13.73 7.74
C LEU A 35 -13.79 14.50 6.41
N GLN A 36 -14.79 15.33 6.02
CA GLN A 36 -14.83 16.20 4.80
C GLN A 36 -13.95 15.80 3.58
N ILE A 37 -13.81 14.51 3.25
CA ILE A 37 -13.06 14.01 2.08
C ILE A 37 -13.98 13.04 1.35
N ASN A 38 -15.00 13.56 0.67
CA ASN A 38 -16.09 12.77 0.11
C ASN A 38 -15.62 11.61 -0.82
N ASP A 39 -14.52 11.77 -1.55
CA ASP A 39 -14.01 10.73 -2.47
C ASP A 39 -13.20 9.61 -1.79
N PHE A 40 -12.39 9.95 -0.77
CA PHE A 40 -11.72 8.94 0.06
C PHE A 40 -12.77 8.19 0.88
N GLU A 41 -13.77 8.92 1.37
CA GLU A 41 -14.83 8.39 2.20
C GLU A 41 -15.67 7.34 1.47
N ASP A 42 -16.00 7.51 0.19
CA ASP A 42 -16.74 6.49 -0.57
C ASP A 42 -15.92 5.24 -0.88
N GLN A 43 -14.63 5.37 -1.17
CA GLN A 43 -13.74 4.21 -1.39
C GLN A 43 -13.41 3.48 -0.08
N PHE A 44 -13.19 4.23 0.99
CA PHE A 44 -13.00 3.72 2.35
C PHE A 44 -14.29 3.05 2.85
N LYS A 45 -15.45 3.70 2.74
CA LYS A 45 -16.77 3.12 3.06
C LYS A 45 -17.07 1.86 2.25
N ASN A 46 -16.73 1.84 0.95
CA ASN A 46 -16.94 0.65 0.12
C ASN A 46 -15.99 -0.50 0.52
N SER A 47 -14.79 -0.19 0.98
CA SER A 47 -13.88 -1.18 1.58
C SER A 47 -14.45 -1.75 2.89
N PHE A 48 -15.13 -0.92 3.70
CA PHE A 48 -15.82 -1.36 4.93
C PHE A 48 -17.15 -2.10 4.68
N LYS A 49 -17.88 -1.80 3.59
CA LYS A 49 -19.10 -2.54 3.21
C LYS A 49 -18.82 -4.00 2.82
N LEU A 50 -17.59 -4.31 2.45
CA LEU A 50 -17.13 -5.65 2.10
C LEU A 50 -16.59 -6.43 3.30
N ILE A 51 -16.56 -5.85 4.50
CA ILE A 51 -16.19 -6.57 5.72
C ILE A 51 -17.12 -7.78 5.86
N PRO A 52 -16.58 -9.01 5.87
CA PRO A 52 -17.39 -10.19 6.08
C PRO A 52 -18.17 -10.02 7.39
N LYS A 53 -19.46 -10.35 7.40
CA LYS A 53 -20.34 -10.26 8.59
C LYS A 53 -19.87 -11.13 9.78
N HIS A 54 -18.80 -11.90 9.62
CA HIS A 54 -18.31 -12.92 10.54
C HIS A 54 -16.79 -12.76 10.79
N THR A 55 -16.40 -11.58 11.27
CA THR A 55 -15.00 -11.26 11.58
C THR A 55 -14.67 -11.42 13.06
N PHE A 56 -15.61 -11.96 13.83
CA PHE A 56 -15.44 -12.30 15.23
C PHE A 56 -16.04 -13.69 15.49
N ASP A 57 -15.20 -14.64 15.88
CA ASP A 57 -15.62 -15.92 16.44
C ASP A 57 -16.07 -15.69 17.89
N VAL A 58 -17.37 -15.55 18.07
CA VAL A 58 -18.03 -15.32 19.37
C VAL A 58 -17.74 -16.45 20.36
N LYS A 59 -17.46 -17.68 19.89
CA LYS A 59 -17.25 -18.84 20.76
C LYS A 59 -15.86 -18.85 21.38
N ASN A 60 -14.86 -18.37 20.65
CA ASN A 60 -13.47 -18.36 21.07
C ASN A 60 -12.95 -16.93 21.38
N GLU A 61 -13.81 -15.92 21.28
CA GLU A 61 -13.48 -14.49 21.44
C GLU A 61 -12.34 -14.02 20.55
N GLN A 62 -12.31 -14.50 19.29
CA GLN A 62 -11.20 -14.29 18.37
C GLN A 62 -11.62 -13.49 17.15
N ILE A 63 -10.76 -12.59 16.68
CA ILE A 63 -10.96 -11.89 15.42
C ILE A 63 -10.52 -12.81 14.27
N VAL A 64 -11.36 -12.88 13.24
CA VAL A 64 -11.14 -13.72 12.06
C VAL A 64 -11.12 -12.85 10.82
N SER A 65 -10.09 -12.98 10.00
CA SER A 65 -9.97 -12.28 8.70
C SER A 65 -10.04 -13.30 7.57
N CYS A 66 -10.86 -13.00 6.56
CA CYS A 66 -10.92 -13.77 5.32
C CYS A 66 -10.35 -12.91 4.19
N TYR A 67 -9.33 -13.41 3.50
CA TYR A 67 -8.97 -12.87 2.19
C TYR A 67 -10.09 -13.19 1.20
N GLN A 68 -10.18 -12.44 0.08
CA GLN A 68 -11.25 -12.57 -0.91
C GLN A 68 -11.44 -14.02 -1.44
N ASP A 69 -10.39 -14.84 -1.37
CA ASP A 69 -10.38 -16.27 -1.75
C ASP A 69 -9.91 -17.22 -0.61
N GLY A 70 -9.90 -16.78 0.65
CA GLY A 70 -9.14 -17.41 1.72
C GLY A 70 -9.96 -18.10 2.82
N ILE A 71 -9.44 -19.27 3.24
CA ILE A 71 -9.77 -19.96 4.51
C ILE A 71 -9.69 -18.94 5.67
N PRO A 72 -10.66 -18.91 6.58
CA PRO A 72 -10.65 -17.99 7.72
C PRO A 72 -9.37 -18.13 8.56
N GLN A 73 -8.70 -17.01 8.86
CA GLN A 73 -7.52 -16.98 9.72
C GLN A 73 -7.81 -16.17 10.98
N ILE A 74 -7.39 -16.70 12.13
CA ILE A 74 -7.37 -15.94 13.38
C ILE A 74 -6.26 -14.90 13.27
N VAL A 75 -6.61 -13.64 13.53
CA VAL A 75 -5.67 -12.51 13.46
C VAL A 75 -5.87 -11.61 14.67
N ASP A 76 -4.80 -10.94 15.11
CA ASP A 76 -4.91 -9.97 16.20
C ASP A 76 -5.61 -8.67 15.77
N ILE A 77 -5.44 -8.29 14.50
CA ILE A 77 -6.03 -7.10 13.89
C ILE A 77 -6.47 -7.44 12.46
N PRO A 78 -7.75 -7.27 12.08
CA PRO A 78 -8.21 -7.52 10.72
C PRO A 78 -7.50 -6.63 9.70
N ILE A 79 -7.32 -7.12 8.48
CA ILE A 79 -6.47 -6.43 7.48
C ILE A 79 -7.01 -5.05 7.07
N TRP A 80 -8.33 -4.88 7.02
CA TRP A 80 -8.96 -3.57 6.74
C TRP A 80 -8.86 -2.59 7.92
N TRP A 81 -8.65 -3.08 9.16
CA TRP A 81 -8.32 -2.21 10.31
C TRP A 81 -6.86 -1.74 10.29
N GLN A 82 -6.01 -2.40 9.51
CA GLN A 82 -4.64 -1.95 9.25
C GLN A 82 -4.59 -0.92 8.11
N GLY A 83 -5.75 -0.45 7.63
CA GLY A 83 -5.84 0.47 6.51
C GLY A 83 -5.40 -0.14 5.18
N LYS A 84 -5.50 -1.47 4.99
CA LYS A 84 -5.15 -2.14 3.72
C LYS A 84 -6.41 -2.49 2.91
N PRO A 85 -6.33 -2.61 1.58
CA PRO A 85 -7.44 -3.12 0.77
C PRO A 85 -7.89 -4.50 1.25
N HIS A 86 -9.19 -4.78 1.19
CA HIS A 86 -9.75 -6.07 1.60
C HIS A 86 -9.15 -7.27 0.83
N SER A 87 -8.84 -7.06 -0.45
CA SER A 87 -8.21 -8.07 -1.31
C SER A 87 -6.71 -8.21 -1.09
N PHE A 88 -6.09 -7.31 -0.31
CA PHE A 88 -4.64 -7.27 -0.15
C PHE A 88 -4.16 -8.48 0.66
N GLY A 89 -3.30 -9.32 0.10
CA GLY A 89 -2.80 -10.52 0.75
C GLY A 89 -1.65 -11.17 0.01
N GLY A 90 -0.75 -11.78 0.77
CA GLY A 90 0.42 -12.49 0.24
C GLY A 90 1.64 -11.60 0.00
N MET A 91 2.73 -12.26 -0.36
CA MET A 91 4.04 -11.65 -0.59
C MET A 91 4.67 -12.25 -1.85
N HIS A 92 5.26 -11.43 -2.69
CA HIS A 92 5.93 -11.86 -3.90
C HIS A 92 7.32 -11.23 -4.02
N THR A 93 8.31 -12.01 -4.46
CA THR A 93 9.68 -11.54 -4.66
C THR A 93 10.00 -11.50 -6.14
N ILE A 94 10.42 -10.33 -6.63
CA ILE A 94 10.77 -10.10 -8.03
C ILE A 94 12.29 -9.88 -8.11
N ILE A 95 12.96 -10.59 -9.02
CA ILE A 95 14.42 -10.59 -9.14
C ILE A 95 14.81 -10.14 -10.55
N ASP A 96 15.65 -9.10 -10.64
CA ASP A 96 16.25 -8.62 -11.89
C ASP A 96 15.26 -8.36 -13.04
N ASP A 97 14.08 -7.83 -12.72
CA ASP A 97 13.10 -7.42 -13.73
C ASP A 97 13.30 -5.95 -14.14
N ASP A 98 13.13 -5.63 -15.43
CA ASP A 98 13.28 -4.26 -15.94
C ASP A 98 12.08 -3.37 -15.57
N ALA A 99 10.91 -4.01 -15.45
CA ALA A 99 9.66 -3.33 -15.17
C ALA A 99 8.78 -4.19 -14.27
N ILE A 100 8.30 -3.58 -13.20
CA ILE A 100 7.36 -4.19 -12.26
C ILE A 100 5.95 -3.73 -12.66
N LEU A 101 5.22 -4.62 -13.30
CA LEU A 101 3.88 -4.39 -13.84
C LEU A 101 2.82 -4.52 -12.75
N GLU A 102 1.68 -3.85 -12.97
CA GLU A 102 0.58 -3.75 -12.00
C GLU A 102 0.17 -5.08 -11.40
N PHE A 103 -0.10 -6.10 -12.22
CA PHE A 103 -0.55 -7.42 -11.72
C PHE A 103 0.45 -8.11 -10.79
N GLN A 104 1.73 -7.70 -10.79
CA GLN A 104 2.76 -8.27 -9.91
C GLN A 104 2.67 -7.73 -8.48
N TYR A 105 2.15 -6.51 -8.30
CA TYR A 105 2.05 -5.82 -7.02
C TYR A 105 0.63 -5.50 -6.58
N ASP A 106 -0.33 -5.56 -7.50
CA ASP A 106 -1.74 -5.40 -7.17
C ASP A 106 -2.13 -6.44 -6.14
N THR A 107 -2.77 -5.97 -5.06
CA THR A 107 -3.17 -6.76 -3.90
C THR A 107 -2.04 -7.47 -3.13
N LYS A 108 -0.76 -7.22 -3.39
CA LYS A 108 0.34 -8.00 -2.78
C LYS A 108 1.45 -7.12 -2.23
N ALA A 109 2.09 -7.59 -1.16
CA ALA A 109 3.38 -7.04 -0.77
C ALA A 109 4.45 -7.55 -1.72
N ILE A 110 5.34 -6.68 -2.20
CA ILE A 110 6.43 -7.07 -3.09
C ILE A 110 7.80 -6.71 -2.53
N ILE A 111 8.75 -7.60 -2.76
CA ILE A 111 10.18 -7.39 -2.51
C ILE A 111 10.87 -7.37 -3.86
N ILE A 112 11.55 -6.29 -4.18
CA ILE A 112 12.30 -6.15 -5.41
C ILE A 112 13.79 -6.35 -5.11
N VAL A 113 14.41 -7.30 -5.81
CA VAL A 113 15.84 -7.62 -5.71
C VAL A 113 16.52 -7.32 -7.04
N LEU A 114 17.42 -6.35 -7.06
CA LEU A 114 18.27 -6.08 -8.21
C LEU A 114 19.65 -6.69 -7.95
N LYS A 115 19.89 -7.93 -8.37
CA LYS A 115 21.19 -8.60 -8.21
C LYS A 115 22.15 -8.11 -9.30
N ASN A 116 21.80 -8.37 -10.55
CA ASN A 116 22.65 -8.07 -11.71
C ASN A 116 22.24 -6.78 -12.41
N LYS A 117 21.00 -6.32 -12.22
CA LYS A 117 20.54 -5.07 -12.81
C LYS A 117 20.91 -3.86 -11.98
N SER A 118 21.12 -2.75 -12.69
CA SER A 118 21.37 -1.43 -12.12
C SER A 118 20.08 -0.68 -11.81
N SER A 119 18.98 -1.05 -12.48
CA SER A 119 17.70 -0.38 -12.26
C SER A 119 16.50 -1.19 -12.67
N THR A 120 15.34 -0.74 -12.17
CA THR A 120 14.01 -1.22 -12.55
C THR A 120 13.01 -0.08 -12.48
N SER A 121 11.85 -0.25 -13.11
CA SER A 121 10.75 0.72 -13.06
C SER A 121 9.49 0.09 -12.50
N ILE A 122 8.90 0.68 -11.47
CA ILE A 122 7.53 0.38 -11.05
C ILE A 122 6.59 1.07 -12.02
N VAL A 123 5.72 0.29 -12.66
CA VAL A 123 4.81 0.75 -13.70
C VAL A 123 3.42 0.94 -13.12
N ILE A 124 2.95 2.18 -13.13
CA ILE A 124 1.58 2.53 -12.75
C ILE A 124 0.73 2.57 -14.02
N ASN A 125 -0.40 1.87 -14.01
CA ASN A 125 -1.38 1.96 -15.10
C ASN A 125 -2.02 3.35 -15.11
N GLU A 126 -2.13 4.01 -16.26
CA GLU A 126 -2.74 5.34 -16.37
C GLU A 126 -4.18 5.38 -15.86
N SER A 127 -4.88 4.24 -15.83
CA SER A 127 -6.23 4.16 -15.26
C SER A 127 -6.30 4.48 -13.76
N HIS A 128 -5.16 4.48 -13.06
CA HIS A 128 -5.04 4.93 -11.67
C HIS A 128 -4.80 6.42 -11.50
N LYS A 129 -4.57 7.17 -12.59
CA LYS A 129 -4.40 8.62 -12.49
C LYS A 129 -5.61 9.26 -11.80
N ASP A 130 -5.33 10.18 -10.89
CA ASP A 130 -6.28 10.92 -10.06
C ASP A 130 -7.08 10.00 -9.10
N LYS A 131 -6.56 8.80 -8.80
CA LYS A 131 -7.13 7.84 -7.84
C LYS A 131 -6.14 7.50 -6.73
N TYR A 132 -6.63 6.78 -5.72
CA TYR A 132 -5.82 6.23 -4.64
C TYR A 132 -5.43 4.78 -4.93
N ILE A 133 -4.20 4.42 -4.55
CA ILE A 133 -3.67 3.07 -4.69
C ILE A 133 -2.90 2.71 -3.41
N TYR A 134 -3.04 1.48 -2.98
CA TYR A 134 -2.27 0.94 -1.86
C TYR A 134 -1.03 0.22 -2.39
N LEU A 135 0.14 0.55 -1.85
CA LEU A 135 1.43 -0.05 -2.21
C LEU A 135 2.17 -0.52 -0.96
N GLN A 136 2.72 -1.72 -1.03
CA GLN A 136 3.68 -2.23 -0.06
C GLN A 136 4.85 -2.86 -0.81
N ILE A 137 5.85 -2.02 -1.12
CA ILE A 137 6.97 -2.34 -1.98
C ILE A 137 8.27 -2.08 -1.22
N ASP A 138 9.04 -3.14 -1.01
CA ASP A 138 10.37 -3.07 -0.42
C ASP A 138 11.45 -3.30 -1.49
N ALA A 139 12.58 -2.60 -1.36
CA ALA A 139 13.82 -2.98 -2.01
C ALA A 139 14.65 -3.85 -1.07
N GLU A 140 15.15 -4.97 -1.59
CA GLU A 140 16.18 -5.76 -0.94
C GLU A 140 17.51 -5.54 -1.66
N ILE A 141 18.36 -4.74 -1.05
CA ILE A 141 19.70 -4.42 -1.52
C ILE A 141 20.65 -5.44 -0.94
N ARG A 142 21.07 -6.41 -1.76
CA ARG A 142 22.04 -7.42 -1.34
C ARG A 142 23.45 -6.91 -1.48
N HIS A 143 24.36 -7.48 -0.68
CA HIS A 143 25.78 -7.31 -0.92
C HIS A 143 26.11 -7.70 -2.37
N SER A 144 26.68 -6.75 -3.11
CA SER A 144 27.07 -6.96 -4.50
C SER A 144 28.53 -7.35 -4.61
N SER A 145 28.84 -8.41 -5.34
CA SER A 145 30.22 -8.77 -5.68
C SER A 145 30.88 -7.69 -6.54
N SER A 146 32.21 -7.69 -6.65
CA SER A 146 32.97 -6.67 -7.40
C SER A 146 32.65 -6.62 -8.91
N THR A 147 31.93 -7.61 -9.44
CA THR A 147 31.50 -7.69 -10.84
C THR A 147 30.05 -7.24 -11.06
N GLU A 148 29.30 -6.96 -10.00
CA GLU A 148 27.90 -6.53 -10.06
C GLU A 148 27.78 -5.01 -9.97
N ASP A 149 26.71 -4.45 -10.57
CA ASP A 149 26.48 -3.00 -10.45
C ASP A 149 26.17 -2.63 -8.99
N HIS A 150 26.97 -1.74 -8.41
CA HIS A 150 26.82 -1.29 -7.04
C HIS A 150 25.72 -0.22 -6.87
N ASN A 151 25.21 0.37 -7.94
CA ASN A 151 24.21 1.43 -7.87
C ASN A 151 22.86 0.89 -8.33
N LYS A 152 21.93 0.76 -7.38
CA LYS A 152 20.59 0.23 -7.61
C LYS A 152 19.59 1.38 -7.64
N LYS A 153 18.94 1.60 -8.78
CA LYS A 153 18.01 2.69 -9.01
C LYS A 153 16.59 2.18 -9.25
N PHE A 154 15.63 2.77 -8.58
CA PHE A 154 14.23 2.47 -8.74
C PHE A 154 13.54 3.67 -9.36
N TYR A 155 12.81 3.41 -10.43
CA TYR A 155 12.05 4.42 -11.14
C TYR A 155 10.55 4.19 -11.00
N LEU A 156 9.76 5.22 -11.22
CA LEU A 156 8.32 5.17 -11.37
C LEU A 156 7.94 5.72 -12.74
N LYS A 157 7.04 5.04 -13.45
CA LYS A 157 6.52 5.51 -14.74
C LYS A 157 5.07 5.12 -14.93
N PHE A 158 4.38 5.83 -15.83
CA PHE A 158 3.10 5.37 -16.34
C PHE A 158 3.32 4.32 -17.43
N GLU A 159 2.38 3.39 -17.64
CA GLU A 159 2.51 2.26 -18.57
C GLU A 159 2.80 2.70 -20.02
N LYS A 160 2.10 3.71 -20.52
CA LYS A 160 2.21 4.24 -21.89
C LYS A 160 3.19 5.41 -21.99
N SER A 161 3.87 5.77 -20.91
CA SER A 161 4.83 6.87 -20.89
C SER A 161 6.28 6.38 -20.99
N SER A 162 7.08 7.04 -21.82
CA SER A 162 8.55 6.93 -21.84
C SER A 162 9.20 7.65 -20.66
N ALA A 163 8.53 8.65 -20.08
CA ALA A 163 9.03 9.41 -18.96
C ALA A 163 9.00 8.57 -17.67
N LYS A 164 10.12 8.60 -16.94
CA LYS A 164 10.28 7.95 -15.65
C LYS A 164 10.90 8.88 -14.62
N MET A 165 10.43 8.77 -13.39
CA MET A 165 10.92 9.51 -12.24
C MET A 165 11.82 8.61 -11.38
N LEU A 166 13.00 9.07 -10.98
CA LEU A 166 13.82 8.36 -9.99
C LEU A 166 13.18 8.52 -8.61
N ILE A 167 12.87 7.41 -7.95
CA ILE A 167 12.17 7.40 -6.65
C ILE A 167 13.05 6.90 -5.50
N ALA A 168 14.04 6.07 -5.78
CA ALA A 168 15.02 5.63 -4.81
C ALA A 168 16.33 5.25 -5.51
N SER A 169 17.45 5.46 -4.82
CA SER A 169 18.77 5.05 -5.28
C SER A 169 19.58 4.56 -4.08
N PHE A 170 20.20 3.40 -4.21
CA PHE A 170 21.01 2.78 -3.17
C PHE A 170 22.38 2.44 -3.74
N SER A 171 23.41 2.62 -2.93
CA SER A 171 24.74 2.07 -3.21
C SER A 171 24.92 0.80 -2.38
N SER A 172 25.15 -0.35 -3.02
CA SER A 172 25.36 -1.64 -2.35
C SER A 172 26.83 -1.93 -2.04
N GLN A 173 27.73 -0.98 -2.30
CA GLN A 173 29.17 -1.17 -2.06
C GLN A 173 29.43 -1.34 -0.57
N ASN A 174 30.03 -2.47 -0.18
CA ASN A 174 30.41 -2.82 1.19
C ASN A 174 29.26 -2.78 2.22
N MET A 175 28.00 -2.84 1.79
CA MET A 175 26.85 -2.88 2.68
C MET A 175 26.39 -4.33 2.94
N PRO A 176 25.95 -4.65 4.18
CA PRO A 176 25.21 -5.88 4.43
C PRO A 176 23.87 -5.84 3.69
N THR A 177 23.24 -7.01 3.50
CA THR A 177 21.92 -7.06 2.89
C THR A 177 20.93 -6.20 3.68
N LEU A 178 20.34 -5.22 3.01
CA LEU A 178 19.40 -4.26 3.58
C LEU A 178 18.05 -4.43 2.91
N ARG A 179 16.99 -4.51 3.71
CA ARG A 179 15.61 -4.39 3.25
C ARG A 179 15.06 -3.04 3.67
N THR A 180 14.55 -2.28 2.71
CA THR A 180 14.06 -0.91 2.94
C THR A 180 12.78 -0.67 2.15
N PRO A 181 11.76 -0.04 2.75
CA PRO A 181 10.53 0.28 2.03
C PRO A 181 10.79 1.38 0.98
N ILE A 182 10.27 1.18 -0.22
CA ILE A 182 10.12 2.22 -1.26
C ILE A 182 8.72 2.84 -1.11
N TYR A 183 7.69 2.00 -0.96
CA TYR A 183 6.32 2.43 -0.75
C TYR A 183 5.66 1.59 0.35
N ASN A 184 4.93 2.24 1.25
CA ASN A 184 4.21 1.56 2.33
C ASN A 184 2.98 2.39 2.75
N GLY A 185 1.81 2.01 2.22
CA GLY A 185 0.52 2.62 2.53
C GLY A 185 -0.26 3.07 1.30
N TRP A 186 -1.18 4.01 1.52
CA TRP A 186 -1.98 4.64 0.47
C TRP A 186 -1.25 5.81 -0.17
N TYR A 187 -1.42 5.92 -1.49
CA TYR A 187 -0.87 6.99 -2.28
C TYR A 187 -1.92 7.52 -3.24
N TYR A 188 -2.03 8.84 -3.34
CA TYR A 188 -2.76 9.51 -4.41
C TYR A 188 -1.86 9.60 -5.66
N VAL A 189 -2.39 9.16 -6.81
CA VAL A 189 -1.67 9.18 -8.10
C VAL A 189 -1.91 10.49 -8.82
N GLY A 190 -1.03 11.46 -8.57
CA GLY A 190 -0.93 12.66 -9.38
C GLY A 190 -0.18 12.43 -10.69
N SER A 191 -0.07 13.50 -11.49
CA SER A 191 0.76 13.50 -12.69
C SER A 191 1.60 14.77 -12.78
N GLY A 192 2.88 14.62 -13.12
CA GLY A 192 3.78 15.69 -13.54
C GLY A 192 4.02 15.65 -15.03
N LYS A 193 4.57 16.74 -15.58
CA LYS A 193 5.04 16.80 -16.97
C LYS A 193 6.52 17.14 -17.00
N LEU A 194 7.27 16.44 -17.84
CA LEU A 194 8.61 16.89 -18.21
C LEU A 194 8.52 17.98 -19.28
N SER A 195 9.62 18.70 -19.51
CA SER A 195 9.73 19.76 -20.52
C SER A 195 9.37 19.30 -21.94
N GLY A 196 9.41 17.99 -22.22
CA GLY A 196 8.95 17.38 -23.48
C GLY A 196 7.44 17.05 -23.56
N GLY A 197 6.65 17.39 -22.54
CA GLY A 197 5.20 17.15 -22.50
C GLY A 197 4.78 15.74 -22.06
N GLU A 198 5.72 14.80 -21.94
CA GLU A 198 5.46 13.46 -21.43
C GLU A 198 5.03 13.48 -19.96
N LEU A 199 3.99 12.71 -19.65
CA LEU A 199 3.42 12.58 -18.32
C LEU A 199 4.22 11.58 -17.50
N MET A 200 4.47 11.90 -16.24
CA MET A 200 5.03 10.97 -15.26
C MET A 200 4.13 10.88 -14.03
N PRO A 201 3.98 9.71 -13.42
CA PRO A 201 3.22 9.57 -12.19
C PRO A 201 3.96 10.26 -11.04
N ILE A 202 3.19 10.85 -10.13
CA ILE A 202 3.67 11.35 -8.85
C ILE A 202 2.81 10.67 -7.78
N LEU A 203 3.44 9.94 -6.86
CA LEU A 203 2.73 9.30 -5.76
C LEU A 203 2.87 10.15 -4.51
N ASN A 204 1.75 10.74 -4.07
CA ASN A 204 1.69 11.52 -2.84
C ASN A 204 1.16 10.62 -1.73
N LYS A 205 1.95 10.42 -0.67
CA LYS A 205 1.52 9.62 0.48
C LYS A 205 0.34 10.30 1.16
N VAL A 206 -0.66 9.49 1.53
CA VAL A 206 -1.83 9.88 2.35
C VAL A 206 -1.51 9.61 3.81
#